data_AF-A0A8J2YCP6-F1
#
_entry.id   AF-A0A8J2YCP6-F1
#
_cell.length_a   1.000
_cell.length_b   1.000
_cell.length_c   1.000
_cell.angle_alpha   90.00
_cell.angle_beta   90.00
_cell.angle_gamma   90.00
#
_symmetry.space_group_name_H-M   'P 1'
#
loop_
_entity.id
_entity.type
_entity.pdbx_description
1 polymer ?
#
loop_
_entity_poly.entity_id
_entity_poly.type
_entity_poly.pdbx_seq_one_letter_code
_entity_poly.pdbx_strand_id
1 'polypeptide(L)' 'MYYVILDSDKYPPSILHEDQYFQWYNPMKGDHRVEFRGTMNQCYDFVSRRNRLQTGH' A
#
# COMPACT_ATOMS: atom_id res chain seq x y z
N MET A 1 10.44 8.48 -1.28
CA MET A 1 9.85 7.64 -0.19
C MET A 1 8.76 6.76 -0.80
N TYR A 2 8.43 5.60 -0.23
CA TYR A 2 7.37 4.72 -0.74
C TYR A 2 6.21 4.53 0.25
N TYR A 3 5.01 4.30 -0.28
CA TYR A 3 3.76 4.11 0.44
C TYR A 3 3.13 2.78 0.05
N VAL A 4 2.69 2.02 1.05
CA VAL A 4 1.82 0.86 0.85
C VAL A 4 0.38 1.30 1.07
N ILE A 5 -0.45 1.14 0.05
CA ILE A 5 -1.82 1.63 0.02
C ILE A 5 -2.75 0.45 -0.14
N LEU A 6 -3.66 0.30 0.80
CA LEU A 6 -4.78 -0.60 0.70
C LEU A 6 -5.94 0.16 0.06
N ASP A 7 -6.39 -0.34 -1.08
CA ASP A 7 -7.56 0.14 -1.79
C ASP A 7 -8.71 -0.83 -1.51
N SER A 8 -9.94 -0.32 -1.37
CA SER A 8 -11.10 -1.17 -1.11
C SER A 8 -11.37 -2.19 -2.21
N ASP A 9 -11.00 -1.90 -3.46
CA ASP A 9 -11.31 -2.72 -4.63
C ASP A 9 -10.10 -3.50 -5.18
N LYS A 10 -8.88 -3.25 -4.67
CA LYS A 10 -7.66 -3.88 -5.20
C LYS A 10 -6.89 -4.66 -4.15
N TYR A 11 -6.70 -5.94 -4.47
CA TYR A 11 -5.77 -6.81 -3.76
C TYR A 11 -4.78 -7.44 -4.75
N PRO A 12 -3.47 -7.50 -4.43
CA PRO A 12 -2.80 -7.06 -3.19
C PRO A 12 -2.66 -5.53 -3.06
N PRO A 13 -2.26 -5.00 -1.88
CA PRO A 13 -2.00 -3.58 -1.67
C PRO A 13 -0.99 -3.02 -2.69
N SER A 14 -1.20 -1.78 -3.12
CA SER A 14 -0.32 -1.11 -4.07
C SER A 14 0.88 -0.48 -3.36
N ILE A 15 2.07 -0.55 -3.98
CA ILE A 15 3.26 0.17 -3.51
C ILE A 15 3.53 1.31 -4.49
N LEU A 16 3.42 2.55 -4.02
CA LEU A 16 3.64 3.75 -4.83
C LEU A 16 4.82 4.55 -4.31
N HIS A 17 5.59 5.15 -5.22
CA HIS A 17 6.52 6.21 -4.85
C HIS A 17 5.74 7.46 -4.40
N GLU A 18 6.35 8.30 -3.56
CA GLU A 18 5.76 9.53 -3.02
C GLU A 18 5.18 10.44 -4.10
N ASP A 19 5.93 10.69 -5.18
CA ASP A 19 5.44 11.53 -6.29
C ASP A 19 4.21 10.93 -6.98
N GLN A 20 4.20 9.60 -7.16
CA GLN A 20 3.07 8.90 -7.77
C GLN A 20 1.87 8.87 -6.83
N TYR A 21 2.11 8.72 -5.53
CA TYR A 21 1.07 8.75 -4.52
C TYR A 21 0.35 10.09 -4.54
N PHE A 22 1.06 11.22 -4.57
CA PHE A 22 0.41 12.53 -4.59
C PHE A 22 -0.37 12.81 -5.87
N GLN A 23 0.04 12.24 -7.01
CA GLN A 23 -0.72 12.33 -8.25
C GLN A 23 -1.98 11.47 -8.24
N TRP A 24 -1.92 10.30 -7.59
CA TRP A 24 -3.02 9.36 -7.50
C TRP A 24 -4.00 9.69 -6.37
N TYR A 25 -3.52 10.29 -5.27
CA TYR A 25 -4.27 10.59 -4.06
C TYR A 25 -5.41 11.57 -4.34
N ASN A 26 -6.64 11.11 -4.13
CA ASN A 26 -7.81 11.96 -4.18
C ASN A 26 -8.50 11.99 -2.80
N PRO A 27 -8.39 13.10 -2.04
CA PRO A 27 -8.97 13.19 -0.70
C PRO A 27 -10.50 13.09 -0.69
N MET A 28 -11.16 13.34 -1.81
CA MET A 28 -12.63 13.26 -1.91
C MET A 28 -13.15 11.84 -2.08
N LYS A 29 -12.31 10.90 -2.52
CA LYS A 29 -12.74 9.54 -2.86
C LYS A 29 -12.80 8.62 -1.64
N GLY A 30 -11.90 8.80 -0.68
CA GLY A 30 -11.92 8.08 0.61
C GLY A 30 -11.86 6.55 0.53
N ASP A 31 -11.48 6.01 -0.63
CA ASP A 31 -11.52 4.58 -0.99
C ASP A 31 -10.20 3.85 -0.70
N HIS A 32 -9.25 4.55 -0.08
CA HIS A 32 -7.92 4.03 0.14
C HIS A 32 -7.34 4.48 1.47
N ARG A 33 -6.43 3.64 1.98
CA ARG A 33 -5.76 3.85 3.25
C ARG A 33 -4.27 3.54 3.11
N VAL A 34 -3.44 4.45 3.61
CA VAL A 34 -2.00 4.19 3.76
C VAL A 34 -1.79 3.27 4.97
N GLU A 35 -1.20 2.12 4.74
CA GLU A 35 -0.91 1.12 5.77
C GLU A 35 0.54 1.18 6.26
N PHE A 36 1.47 1.58 5.38
CA PHE A 36 2.89 1.65 5.70
C PHE A 36 3.61 2.69 4.83
N ARG A 37 4.69 3.28 5.34
CA ARG A 37 5.57 4.23 4.64
C ARG A 37 7.03 3.88 4.94
N GLY A 38 7.88 3.82 3.92
CA GLY A 38 9.29 3.50 4.11
C GLY A 38 10.10 3.48 2.82
N THR A 39 11.23 2.77 2.85
CA THR A 39 11.98 2.45 1.63
C THR A 39 11.24 1.39 0.81
N MET A 40 11.57 1.29 -0.48
CA MET A 40 10.96 0.30 -1.37
C MET A 40 11.06 -1.13 -0.81
N ASN A 41 12.24 -1.52 -0.33
CA ASN A 41 12.47 -2.86 0.24
C ASN A 41 11.62 -3.09 1.50
N GLN A 42 11.48 -2.09 2.37
CA GLN A 42 10.64 -2.20 3.56
C GLN A 42 9.16 -2.35 3.20
N CYS A 43 8.69 -1.67 2.14
CA CYS A 43 7.32 -1.82 1.64
C CYS A 43 7.06 -3.24 1.09
N TYR A 44 7.99 -3.79 0.31
CA TYR A 44 7.88 -5.17 -0.20
C TYR A 44 7.90 -6.19 0.95
N ASP A 45 8.77 -6.01 1.94
CA ASP A 45 8.81 -6.86 3.13
C ASP A 45 7.48 -6.83 3.90
N PHE A 46 6.90 -5.63 4.06
CA PHE A 46 5.60 -5.46 4.72
C PHE A 46 4.48 -6.20 3.98
N VAL A 47 4.35 -6.01 2.66
CA VAL A 47 3.32 -6.69 1.84
C VAL A 47 3.53 -8.21 1.86
N SER A 48 4.78 -8.68 1.75
CA SER A 48 5.11 -10.10 1.80
C SER A 48 4.69 -10.73 3.14
N ARG A 49 4.99 -10.08 4.27
CA ARG A 49 4.57 -10.54 5.60
C ARG A 49 3.04 -10.54 5.74
N ARG A 50 2.37 -9.50 5.27
CA ARG A 50 0.90 -9.39 5.28
C ARG A 50 0.25 -10.54 4.51
N ASN A 51 0.72 -10.82 3.30
CA ASN A 51 0.17 -11.89 2.46
C ASN A 51 0.33 -13.28 3.09
N ARG A 52 1.46 -13.53 3.78
CA ARG A 52 1.68 -14.78 4.53
C ARG A 52 0.71 -14.92 5.70
N LEU A 53 0.43 -13.85 6.43
CA LEU A 53 -0.50 -13.88 7.56
C LEU A 53 -1.95 -14.12 7.13
N GLN A 54 -2.34 -13.73 5.91
CA GLN A 54 -3.69 -13.94 5.40
C GLN A 54 -3.94 -15.31 4.77
N THR A 55 -2.89 -16.00 4.31
CA THR A 55 -2.99 -17.32 3.65
C THR A 55 -2.82 -18.51 4.61
N GLY A 56 -2.58 -18.25 5.89
CA GLY A 56 -2.43 -19.27 6.94
C GLY A 56 -3.71 -19.61 7.70
N HIS A 57 -4.90 -19.35 7.15
CA HIS A 57 -6.20 -19.60 7.78
C HIS A 57 -7.08 -20.54 6.94
#